data_AF-A0A1G1CE53-F1
#
_entry.id   AF-A0A1G1CE53-F1
#
_cell.length_a   1.000
_cell.length_b   1.000
_cell.length_c   1.000
_cell.angle_alpha   90.00
_cell.angle_beta   90.00
_cell.angle_gamma   90.00
#
_symmetry.space_group_name_H-M   'P 1'
#
loop_
_entity.id
_entity.type
_entity.pdbx_description
1 polymer ?
#
loop_
_entity_poly.entity_id
_entity_poly.type
_entity_poly.pdbx_seq_one_letter_code
_entity_poly.pdbx_strand_id
1 'polypeptide(L)' 'MNTRDHGILRELARRKPNPTLISTSRFDEDQIRCDVRETLAATSRHGCRVELIMKDVHTLNSEPWRLARWVQLAREQSA' A
#
# COMPACT_ATOMS: atom_id res chain seq x y z
N MET A 1 5.70 18.54 -37.51
CA MET A 1 6.67 18.51 -36.40
C MET A 1 5.98 19.16 -35.21
N ASN A 2 5.26 18.37 -34.40
CA ASN A 2 4.54 18.88 -33.23
C ASN A 2 5.06 18.15 -32.00
N THR A 3 5.98 18.82 -31.31
CA THR A 3 6.41 18.54 -29.95
C THR A 3 5.20 18.68 -29.04
N ARG A 4 4.43 17.60 -28.91
CA ARG A 4 3.48 17.48 -27.82
C ARG A 4 4.28 17.20 -26.56
N ASP A 5 4.59 18.28 -25.85
CA ASP A 5 4.83 18.26 -24.41
C ASP A 5 3.61 17.61 -23.73
N HIS A 6 3.56 16.28 -23.73
CA HIS A 6 2.70 15.55 -22.82
C HIS A 6 3.38 15.64 -21.47
N GLY A 7 3.08 16.72 -20.74
CA GLY A 7 3.30 16.77 -19.30
C GLY A 7 2.85 15.44 -18.72
N ILE A 8 3.81 14.71 -18.17
CA ILE A 8 3.72 13.28 -17.84
C ILE A 8 2.49 13.07 -16.93
N LEU A 9 1.39 12.58 -17.50
CA LEU A 9 0.30 12.01 -16.71
C LEU A 9 0.84 10.72 -16.09
N ARG A 10 1.42 10.84 -14.90
CA ARG A 10 1.83 9.68 -14.10
C ARG A 10 0.56 9.01 -13.63
N GLU A 11 0.23 7.85 -14.21
CA GLU A 11 -0.92 7.03 -13.81
C GLU A 11 -0.87 6.80 -12.29
N LEU A 12 -2.02 6.94 -11.60
CA LEU A 12 -2.14 6.67 -10.17
C LEU A 12 -2.66 5.25 -9.97
N ALA A 13 -1.82 4.37 -9.44
CA ALA A 13 -2.20 3.00 -9.12
C ALA A 13 -2.85 2.95 -7.73
N ARG A 14 -4.16 2.66 -7.68
CA ARG A 14 -4.92 2.50 -6.43
C ARG A 14 -5.02 1.02 -6.04
N ARG A 15 -4.34 0.61 -4.97
CA ARG A 15 -4.38 -0.78 -4.50
C ARG A 15 -5.12 -0.87 -3.17
N LYS A 16 -6.01 -1.87 -3.07
CA LYS A 16 -6.62 -2.33 -1.82
C LYS A 16 -5.78 -3.52 -1.29
N PRO A 17 -5.03 -3.35 -0.19
CA PRO A 17 -4.30 -4.43 0.46
C PRO A 17 -5.25 -5.46 1.08
N ASN A 18 -4.75 -6.65 1.39
CA ASN A 18 -5.55 -7.70 2.04
C ASN A 18 -5.82 -7.35 3.53
N PRO A 19 -7.08 -7.12 3.94
CA PRO A 19 -7.39 -6.73 5.33
C PRO A 19 -7.17 -7.86 6.35
N THR A 20 -7.08 -9.12 5.90
CA THR A 20 -6.81 -10.29 6.76
C THR A 20 -5.46 -10.18 7.48
N LEU A 21 -4.48 -9.50 6.88
CA LEU A 21 -3.15 -9.30 7.46
C LEU A 21 -3.17 -8.51 8.77
N ILE A 22 -4.21 -7.71 9.01
CA ILE A 22 -4.33 -6.87 10.20
C ILE A 22 -5.57 -7.16 11.04
N SER A 23 -6.53 -7.93 10.51
CA SER A 23 -7.82 -8.21 11.16
C SER A 23 -7.92 -9.58 11.82
N THR A 24 -6.98 -10.50 11.56
CA THR A 24 -6.97 -11.86 12.15
C THR A 24 -6.18 -11.92 13.45
N SER A 25 -6.19 -13.03 14.18
CA SER A 25 -5.41 -13.16 15.43
C SER A 25 -3.91 -12.91 15.24
N ARG A 26 -3.35 -13.31 14.09
CA ARG A 26 -1.93 -13.13 13.76
C ARG A 26 -1.67 -11.76 13.13
N PHE A 27 -0.77 -10.98 13.71
CA PHE A 27 -0.25 -9.74 13.15
C PHE A 27 1.22 -9.93 12.78
N ASP A 28 1.48 -10.38 11.55
CA ASP A 28 2.84 -10.63 11.05
C ASP A 28 3.35 -9.40 10.29
N GLU A 29 4.23 -8.64 10.95
CA GLU A 29 4.79 -7.43 10.35
C GLU A 29 5.64 -7.71 9.11
N ASP A 30 6.33 -8.85 9.03
CA ASP A 30 7.18 -9.17 7.89
C ASP A 30 6.35 -9.53 6.68
N GLN A 31 5.24 -10.24 6.89
CA GLN A 31 4.25 -10.49 5.84
C GLN A 31 3.62 -9.18 5.34
N ILE A 32 3.29 -8.24 6.24
CA ILE A 32 2.79 -6.91 5.87
C ILE A 32 3.82 -6.12 5.07
N ARG A 33 5.09 -6.09 5.51
CA ARG A 33 6.17 -5.43 4.78
C ARG A 33 6.34 -6.01 3.38
N CYS A 34 6.25 -7.34 3.25
CA CYS A 34 6.33 -8.02 1.97
C CYS A 34 5.21 -7.59 1.03
N ASP A 35 3.95 -7.63 1.48
CA ASP A 35 2.76 -7.22 0.70
C ASP A 35 2.87 -5.77 0.20
N VAL A 36 3.29 -4.85 1.07
CA VAL A 36 3.52 -3.44 0.69
C VAL A 36 4.65 -3.32 -0.33
N ARG A 37 5.80 -3.97 -0.08
CA ARG A 37 6.97 -3.89 -0.95
C ARG A 37 6.69 -4.45 -2.34
N GLU A 38 5.99 -5.57 -2.43
CA GLU A 38 5.57 -6.16 -3.70
C GLU A 38 4.66 -5.21 -4.48
N THR A 39 3.71 -4.56 -3.79
CA THR A 39 2.84 -3.56 -4.42
C THR A 39 3.64 -2.38 -4.97
N LEU A 40 4.55 -1.80 -4.18
CA LEU A 40 5.40 -0.68 -4.60
C LEU A 40 6.38 -1.07 -5.73
N ALA A 41 6.93 -2.29 -5.69
CA ALA A 41 7.79 -2.81 -6.74
C ALA A 41 7.04 -3.01 -8.07
N ALA A 42 5.78 -3.48 -8.01
CA ALA A 42 4.95 -3.66 -9.21
C ALA A 42 4.66 -2.32 -9.91
N THR A 43 4.42 -1.26 -9.15
CA THR A 43 4.04 0.05 -9.69
C THR A 43 5.23 0.93 -10.08
N SER A 44 6.34 0.84 -9.33
CA SER A 44 7.57 1.61 -9.62
C SER A 44 8.17 1.27 -10.98
N ARG A 45 8.05 0.00 -11.42
CA ARG A 45 8.45 -0.45 -12.77
C ARG A 45 7.78 0.32 -13.91
N HIS A 46 6.64 0.95 -13.66
CA HIS A 46 5.86 1.70 -14.64
C HIS A 46 5.90 3.21 -14.42
N GLY A 47 6.68 3.70 -13.44
CA GLY A 47 6.77 5.13 -13.13
C GLY A 47 5.49 5.73 -12.53
N CYS A 48 4.56 4.88 -12.09
CA CYS A 48 3.27 5.25 -11.52
C CYS A 48 3.40 5.76 -10.09
N ARG A 49 2.54 6.72 -9.71
CA ARG A 49 2.37 7.10 -8.30
C ARG A 49 1.40 6.11 -7.65
N VAL A 50 1.65 5.72 -6.40
CA VAL A 50 0.84 4.70 -5.71
C VAL A 50 -0.01 5.36 -4.64
N GLU A 51 -1.28 4.96 -4.58
CA GLU A 51 -2.17 5.20 -3.45
C GLU A 51 -2.54 3.86 -2.81
N LEU A 52 -2.15 3.67 -1.54
CA LEU A 52 -2.53 2.52 -0.73
C LEU A 52 -3.68 2.89 0.21
N ILE A 53 -4.80 2.19 0.10
CA ILE A 53 -5.97 2.40 0.97
C ILE A 53 -6.37 1.09 1.62
N MET A 54 -6.16 1.00 2.93
CA MET A 54 -6.69 -0.07 3.77
C MET A 54 -8.17 0.23 4.06
N LYS A 55 -9.07 -0.60 3.54
CA LYS A 55 -10.52 -0.49 3.76
C LYS A 55 -11.13 -1.86 3.99
N ASP A 56 -12.37 -1.86 4.47
CA ASP A 56 -13.10 -3.05 4.88
C ASP A 56 -12.37 -3.81 5.99
N VAL A 57 -11.82 -3.05 6.94
CA VAL A 57 -11.27 -3.56 8.19
C VAL A 57 -12.39 -3.75 9.20
N HIS A 58 -12.48 -4.97 9.74
CA HIS A 58 -13.44 -5.31 10.79
C HIS A 58 -12.81 -4.98 12.16
N THR A 59 -13.20 -5.69 13.22
CA THR A 59 -12.79 -5.49 14.62
C THR A 59 -11.28 -5.37 14.90
N LEU A 60 -10.38 -5.54 13.93
CA LEU A 60 -8.93 -5.49 14.09
C LEU A 60 -8.45 -6.43 15.21
N ASN A 61 -9.09 -7.60 15.36
CA ASN A 61 -8.86 -8.50 16.49
C ASN A 61 -9.03 -7.84 17.89
N SER A 62 -9.91 -6.83 18.01
CA SER A 62 -10.07 -5.97 19.19
C SER A 62 -8.79 -5.19 19.57
N GLU A 63 -7.87 -5.02 18.62
CA GLU A 63 -6.58 -4.38 18.78
C GLU A 63 -6.48 -3.17 17.82
N PRO A 64 -7.08 -2.01 18.18
CA PRO A 64 -7.18 -0.86 17.29
C PRO A 64 -5.81 -0.27 16.87
N TRP A 65 -4.76 -0.52 17.64
CA TRP A 65 -3.39 -0.08 17.35
C TRP A 65 -2.84 -0.66 16.04
N ARG A 66 -3.37 -1.79 15.58
CA ARG A 66 -2.91 -2.48 14.36
C ARG A 66 -3.00 -1.65 13.11
N LEU A 67 -4.03 -0.80 12.99
CA LEU A 67 -4.18 0.08 11.83
C LEU A 67 -3.09 1.16 11.79
N ALA A 68 -2.81 1.79 12.93
CA ALA A 68 -1.74 2.77 13.05
C ALA A 68 -0.37 2.14 12.77
N ARG A 69 -0.14 0.92 13.30
CA ARG A 69 1.09 0.17 13.03
C ARG A 69 1.23 -0.20 11.55
N TRP A 70 0.15 -0.62 10.89
CA TRP A 70 0.15 -0.88 9.45
C TRP A 70 0.54 0.37 8.64
N VAL A 71 0.01 1.56 8.99
CA VAL A 71 0.39 2.82 8.33
C VAL A 71 1.90 3.10 8.51
N GLN A 72 2.44 2.86 9.71
CA GLN A 72 3.87 3.02 9.95
C GLN A 72 4.69 2.08 9.07
N LEU A 73 4.36 0.79 9.04
CA LEU A 73 5.05 -0.20 8.22
C LEU A 73 5.00 0.17 6.73
N ALA A 74 3.85 0.65 6.25
CA ALA A 74 3.70 1.07 4.86
C ALA A 74 4.60 2.26 4.50
N ARG A 75 4.73 3.23 5.43
CA ARG A 75 5.64 4.38 5.26
C ARG A 75 7.10 3.97 5.27
N GLU A 76 7.48 3.03 6.14
CA GLU A 76 8.85 2.48 6.20
C GLU A 76 9.27 1.83 4.87
N GLN A 77 8.34 1.25 4.11
CA GLN A 77 8.64 0.68 2.78
C GLN A 77 8.60 1.70 1.64
N SER A 78 8.12 2.93 1.90
CA SER A 78 7.94 3.99 0.89
C SER A 78 8.99 5.09 0.95
N ALA A 79 9.85 5.08 1.98
CA ALA A 79 10.97 6.00 2.16
C ALA A 79 12.18 5.54 1.34
#